data_AF-A0A382VGG5-F1
#
_entry.id   AF-A0A382VGG5-F1
#
_cell.length_a   1.000
_cell.length_b   1.000
_cell.length_c   1.000
_cell.angle_alpha   90.00
_cell.angle_beta   90.00
_cell.angle_gamma   90.00
#
_symmetry.space_group_name_H-M   'P 1'
#
loop_
_entity.id
_entity.type
_entity.pdbx_description
1 polymer ?
#
loop_
_entity_poly.entity_id
_entity_poly.type
_entity_poly.pdbx_seq_one_letter_code
_entity_poly.pdbx_strand_id
1 'polypeptide(L)'
;VLYANEMNKFHHLDNRLQYQFLINTIRKRNRFSKWNKSIESENINAIKRYYNYSNEKARDVLPLLSNENLNTIRGRINYGGIQR
;
A
#
# COMPACT_ATOMS: atom_id res chain seq x y z
N VAL A 1 -11.39 8.85 11.91
CA VAL A 1 -11.24 7.39 11.73
C VAL A 1 -12.52 6.67 12.16
N LEU A 2 -13.01 6.83 13.39
CA LEU A 2 -14.22 6.16 13.89
C LEU A 2 -15.45 6.26 12.97
N TYR A 3 -15.85 7.46 12.55
CA TYR A 3 -17.02 7.66 11.68
C TYR A 3 -16.89 7.00 10.30
N ALA A 4 -15.66 6.91 9.76
CA ALA A 4 -15.43 6.22 8.49
C ALA A 4 -15.57 4.70 8.65
N ASN A 5 -15.09 4.14 9.77
CA ASN A 5 -15.23 2.71 10.06
C ASN A 5 -16.70 2.31 10.22
N GLU A 6 -17.51 3.17 10.84
CA GLU A 6 -18.96 2.93 10.96
C GLU A 6 -19.62 2.85 9.58
N MET A 7 -19.32 3.81 8.69
CA MET A 7 -19.85 3.78 7.32
C MET A 7 -19.32 2.60 6.50
N ASN A 8 -18.08 2.16 6.74
CA ASN A 8 -17.55 0.94 6.11
C ASN A 8 -18.31 -0.31 6.54
N LYS A 9 -18.71 -0.42 7.82
CA LYS A 9 -19.55 -1.52 8.31
C LYS A 9 -20.93 -1.50 7.66
N PHE A 10 -21.48 -0.32 7.44
CA PHE A 10 -22.80 -0.10 6.83
C PHE A 10 -22.72 0.30 5.35
N HIS A 11 -21.80 -0.31 4.61
CA HIS A 11 -21.55 0.02 3.19
C HIS A 11 -22.75 -0.23 2.25
N HIS A 12 -23.75 -0.98 2.70
CA HIS A 12 -24.96 -1.32 1.94
C HIS A 12 -26.06 -0.25 2.03
N LEU A 13 -25.92 0.72 2.94
CA LEU A 13 -26.90 1.81 3.07
C LEU A 13 -26.85 2.73 1.84
N ASP A 14 -27.96 3.42 1.58
CA ASP A 14 -28.01 4.40 0.49
C ASP A 14 -26.94 5.49 0.65
N ASN A 15 -26.30 5.86 -0.47
CA ASN A 15 -25.21 6.83 -0.51
C ASN A 15 -25.64 8.19 0.05
N ARG A 16 -26.92 8.57 -0.14
CA ARG A 16 -27.45 9.83 0.39
C ARG A 16 -27.48 9.85 1.91
N LEU A 17 -27.86 8.74 2.54
CA LEU A 17 -27.88 8.60 4.00
C LEU A 17 -26.46 8.62 4.58
N GLN A 18 -25.53 7.90 3.94
CA GLN A 18 -24.12 7.91 4.35
C GLN A 18 -23.53 9.33 4.27
N TYR A 19 -23.83 10.07 3.19
CA TYR A 19 -23.43 11.47 3.05
C TYR A 19 -24.02 12.37 4.15
N GLN A 20 -25.33 12.26 4.40
CA GLN A 20 -26.02 13.06 5.43
C GLN A 20 -25.46 12.78 6.82
N PHE A 21 -25.10 11.54 7.14
CA PHE A 21 -24.44 11.22 8.40
C PHE A 21 -23.08 11.92 8.50
N LEU A 22 -22.21 11.74 7.50
CA LEU A 22 -20.84 12.29 7.54
C LEU A 22 -20.83 13.82 7.62
N ILE A 23 -21.69 14.51 6.85
CA ILE A 23 -21.72 15.98 6.83
C ILE A 23 -22.24 16.58 8.14
N ASN A 24 -23.20 15.93 8.80
CA ASN A 24 -23.81 16.43 10.03
C ASN A 24 -23.00 16.07 11.29
N THR A 25 -22.31 14.93 11.29
CA THR A 25 -21.55 14.46 12.45
C THR A 25 -20.12 15.01 12.48
N ILE A 26 -19.46 15.20 11.33
CA ILE A 26 -18.07 15.63 11.26
C ILE A 26 -17.96 17.16 11.40
N ARG A 27 -17.30 17.63 12.46
CA ARG A 27 -16.99 19.06 12.67
C ARG A 27 -16.04 19.61 11.60
N LYS A 28 -16.22 20.88 11.21
CA LYS A 28 -15.35 21.61 10.27
C LYS A 28 -13.96 21.86 10.90
N ARG A 29 -12.88 21.54 10.16
CA ARG A 29 -11.46 21.76 10.54
C ARG A 29 -10.58 21.83 9.28
N ASN A 30 -9.41 22.47 9.35
CA ASN A 30 -8.40 22.45 8.29
C ASN A 30 -7.66 21.11 8.28
N ARG A 31 -8.14 20.16 7.46
CA ARG A 31 -7.61 18.78 7.35
C ARG A 31 -6.90 18.53 6.02
N PHE A 32 -6.07 19.48 5.57
CA PHE A 32 -5.28 19.33 4.36
C PHE A 32 -3.94 18.67 4.67
N SER A 33 -3.93 17.34 4.73
CA SER A 33 -2.69 16.55 4.67
C SER A 33 -2.55 15.89 3.31
N LYS A 34 -1.33 15.75 2.80
CA LYS A 34 -1.10 14.93 1.59
C LYS A 34 -1.57 13.50 1.87
N TRP A 35 -2.24 12.90 0.88
CA TRP A 35 -2.61 11.49 0.95
C TRP A 35 -1.35 10.63 1.10
N ASN A 36 -1.34 9.75 2.09
CA ASN A 36 -0.22 8.83 2.29
C ASN A 36 -0.28 7.74 1.22
N LYS A 37 0.43 7.96 0.11
CA LYS A 37 0.57 6.96 -0.95
C LYS A 37 1.63 5.96 -0.54
N SER A 38 1.41 4.67 -0.79
CA SER A 38 2.44 3.67 -0.57
C SER A 38 3.63 3.95 -1.49
N ILE A 39 4.80 4.19 -0.91
CA ILE A 39 6.06 4.11 -1.63
C ILE A 39 6.39 2.62 -1.72
N GLU A 40 6.09 2.00 -2.85
CA GLU A 40 6.57 0.64 -3.09
C GLU A 40 8.09 0.70 -3.22
N SER A 41 8.79 0.06 -2.27
CA SER A 41 10.24 -0.08 -2.38
C SER A 41 10.54 -1.05 -3.53
N GLU A 42 11.35 -0.61 -4.48
CA GLU A 42 11.84 -1.45 -5.58
C GLU A 42 12.50 -2.74 -5.05
N ASN A 43 13.18 -2.67 -3.91
CA ASN A 43 13.78 -3.83 -3.23
C ASN A 43 12.72 -4.87 -2.84
N ILE A 44 11.58 -4.42 -2.28
CA ILE A 44 10.49 -5.32 -1.87
C ILE A 44 9.91 -5.99 -3.12
N ASN A 45 9.70 -5.24 -4.21
CA ASN A 45 9.19 -5.80 -5.46
C ASN A 45 10.18 -6.80 -6.08
N ALA A 46 11.49 -6.56 -6.00
CA ALA A 46 12.50 -7.51 -6.44
C ALA A 46 12.45 -8.81 -5.63
N ILE A 47 12.41 -8.74 -4.29
CA ILE A 47 12.32 -9.92 -3.41
C ILE A 47 11.06 -10.73 -3.70
N LYS A 48 9.91 -10.05 -3.85
CA LYS A 48 8.65 -10.71 -4.21
C LYS A 48 8.75 -11.49 -5.51
N ARG A 49 9.36 -10.91 -6.55
CA ARG A 49 9.50 -11.56 -7.85
C ARG A 49 10.48 -12.73 -7.81
N TYR A 50 11.58 -12.60 -7.08
CA TYR A 50 12.63 -13.61 -7.05
C TYR A 50 12.27 -14.83 -6.20
N TYR A 51 11.68 -14.63 -5.02
CA TYR A 51 11.30 -15.71 -4.10
C TYR A 51 9.80 -16.06 -4.14
N ASN A 52 9.02 -15.37 -4.97
CA ASN A 52 7.57 -15.53 -5.04
C ASN A 52 6.86 -15.29 -3.70
N TYR A 53 7.34 -14.31 -2.93
CA TYR A 53 6.83 -13.97 -1.59
C TYR A 53 5.65 -13.00 -1.61
N SER A 54 4.81 -13.10 -0.57
CA SER A 54 3.79 -12.10 -0.22
C SER A 54 4.43 -10.78 0.24
N ASN A 55 3.67 -9.67 0.19
CA ASN A 55 4.13 -8.34 0.64
C ASN A 55 4.71 -8.34 2.07
N GLU A 56 4.06 -9.04 3.00
CA GLU A 56 4.47 -9.08 4.41
C GLU A 56 5.81 -9.81 4.55
N LYS A 57 5.88 -11.07 4.09
CA LYS A 57 7.13 -11.83 4.05
C LYS A 57 8.29 -11.10 3.35
N ALA A 58 8.02 -10.37 2.27
CA ALA A 58 9.06 -9.60 1.59
C ALA A 58 9.57 -8.41 2.43
N ARG A 59 8.73 -7.80 3.27
CA ARG A 59 9.15 -6.78 4.24
C ARG A 59 9.97 -7.38 5.38
N ASP A 60 9.59 -8.56 5.85
CA ASP A 60 10.29 -9.26 6.94
C ASP A 60 11.69 -9.72 6.50
N VAL A 61 11.83 -10.13 5.24
CA VAL A 61 13.11 -10.61 4.67
C VAL A 61 14.03 -9.46 4.25
N LEU A 62 13.48 -8.30 3.87
CA LEU A 62 14.28 -7.13 3.46
C LEU A 62 15.43 -6.77 4.41
N PRO A 63 15.25 -6.67 5.75
CA PRO A 63 16.34 -6.34 6.68
C PRO A 63 17.38 -7.46 6.84
N LEU A 64 17.07 -8.69 6.43
CA LEU A 64 17.99 -9.83 6.50
C LEU A 64 18.96 -9.87 5.30
N LEU A 65 18.67 -9.13 4.23
CA LEU A 65 19.46 -9.13 3.00
C LEU A 65 20.47 -7.99 3.00
N SER A 66 21.73 -8.31 2.69
CA SER A 66 22.75 -7.31 2.42
C SER A 66 22.51 -6.62 1.06
N ASN A 67 23.12 -5.45 0.86
CA ASN A 67 23.06 -4.73 -0.41
C ASN A 67 23.60 -5.57 -1.58
N GLU A 68 24.61 -6.41 -1.33
CA GLU A 68 25.16 -7.33 -2.33
C GLU A 68 24.13 -8.36 -2.78
N ASN A 69 23.43 -8.98 -1.82
CA ASN A 69 22.37 -9.94 -2.11
C ASN A 69 21.24 -9.31 -2.92
N LEU A 70 20.85 -8.07 -2.59
CA LEU A 70 19.82 -7.33 -3.34
C LEU A 70 20.25 -7.06 -4.79
N ASN A 71 21.53 -6.75 -5.02
CA ASN A 71 22.06 -6.56 -6.37
C ASN A 71 22.09 -7.87 -7.17
N THR A 72 22.45 -8.99 -6.55
CA THR A 72 22.36 -10.32 -7.19
C THR A 72 20.93 -10.68 -7.57
N ILE A 73 19.98 -10.43 -6.66
CA ILE A 73 18.55 -10.66 -6.89
C ILE A 73 18.06 -9.83 -8.08
N ARG A 74 18.36 -8.52 -8.11
CA ARG A 74 18.03 -7.63 -9.23
C ARG A 74 18.64 -8.13 -10.55
N GLY A 75 19.91 -8.52 -10.52
CA GLY A 75 20.60 -9.05 -11.69
C GLY A 75 19.95 -10.31 -12.26
N ARG A 76 19.46 -11.22 -11.39
CA ARG A 76 18.79 -12.45 -11.81
C ARG A 76 17.36 -12.23 -12.32
N ILE A 77 16.65 -11.23 -11.80
CA ILE A 77 15.30 -10.87 -12.28
C ILE A 77 15.35 -10.18 -13.65
N ASN A 78 16.48 -9.56 -14.01
CA ASN A 78 16.66 -8.94 -15.31
C ASN A 78 16.92 -10.02 -16.37
N TYR A 79 15.84 -10.62 -16.87
CA TYR A 79 15.88 -11.67 -17.90
C TYR A 79 16.35 -11.20 -19.28
N GLY A 80 16.73 -9.92 -19.45
CA GLY A 80 17.17 -9.34 -20.72
C GLY A 80 16.02 -9.09 -21.70
N GLY A 81 15.94 -7.86 -22.20
CA GLY A 81 14.96 -7.43 -23.20
C GLY A 81 14.68 -5.93 -23.11
N ILE A 82 14.74 -5.23 -24.23
CA ILE A 82 14.23 -3.86 -24.35
C ILE A 82 12.72 -3.95 -24.24
N GLN A 83 12.16 -3.51 -23.12
CA GLN A 83 10.72 -3.25 -23.04
C GLN A 83 10.44 -2.02 -23.94
N ARG A 84 9.94 -2.29 -25.15
CA ARG A 84 9.35 -1.28 -26.03
C ARG A 84 7.92 -0.97 -25.60
#